data_AF-M5F1G3-F1
#
_entry.id   AF-M5F1G3-F1
#
_cell.length_a   1.000
_cell.length_b   1.000
_cell.length_c   1.000
_cell.angle_alpha   90.00
_cell.angle_beta   90.00
_cell.angle_gamma   90.00
#
_symmetry.space_group_name_H-M   'P 1'
#
loop_
_entity.id
_entity.type
_entity.pdbx_description
1 polymer ?
#
loop_
_entity_poly.entity_id
_entity_poly.type
_entity_poly.pdbx_seq_one_letter_code
_entity_poly.pdbx_strand_id
1 'polypeptide(L)'
;MARSQSDSWFGPWKRVGKILDHMDLPHHNSRQHPDYEWGIEGAQLVELPDGRILLNATCFLPDGPRGSRQRVFFAIADRVEGPYLTVGPVLDPGEPGENGHSTVVIEGSQLMLFYQCRREATNHRWRYGIAKCDLHGEVLSQVA
;
A
#
# COMPACT_ATOMS: atom_id res chain seq x y z
N MET A 1 1.02 -13.80 -4.47
CA MET A 1 0.87 -13.73 -5.93
C MET A 1 0.32 -15.04 -6.48
N ALA A 2 -0.63 -14.92 -7.39
CA ALA A 2 -1.11 -16.01 -8.22
C ALA A 2 -1.09 -15.55 -9.69
N ARG A 3 -0.90 -16.49 -10.60
CA ARG A 3 -0.87 -16.24 -12.04
C ARG A 3 -1.97 -17.06 -12.71
N SER A 4 -2.71 -16.46 -13.62
CA SER A 4 -3.66 -17.22 -14.44
C SER A 4 -2.90 -18.23 -15.28
N GLN A 5 -3.43 -19.45 -15.41
CA GLN A 5 -2.87 -20.48 -16.29
C GLN A 5 -3.57 -20.52 -17.65
N SER A 6 -4.65 -19.78 -17.80
CA SER A 6 -5.51 -19.73 -18.99
C SER A 6 -5.54 -18.35 -19.63
N ASP A 7 -4.70 -17.42 -19.15
CA ASP A 7 -4.72 -16.00 -19.51
C ASP A 7 -6.11 -15.35 -19.37
N SER A 8 -6.91 -15.87 -18.43
CA SER A 8 -8.27 -15.43 -18.14
C SER A 8 -8.47 -15.14 -16.65
N TRP A 9 -9.39 -14.24 -16.33
CA TRP A 9 -9.80 -13.92 -14.96
C TRP A 9 -10.52 -15.08 -14.25
N PHE A 10 -11.09 -16.02 -15.00
CA PHE A 10 -11.82 -17.16 -14.43
C PHE A 10 -10.90 -18.25 -13.84
N GLY A 11 -9.59 -18.16 -14.08
CA GLY A 11 -8.63 -19.19 -13.70
C GLY A 11 -8.59 -20.37 -14.68
N PRO A 12 -7.93 -21.48 -14.32
CA PRO A 12 -7.34 -21.77 -13.01
C PRO A 12 -6.15 -20.86 -12.68
N TRP A 13 -5.92 -20.64 -11.38
CA TRP A 13 -4.87 -19.76 -10.86
C TRP A 13 -3.77 -20.59 -10.19
N LYS A 14 -2.53 -20.44 -10.65
CA LYS A 14 -1.36 -21.04 -10.02
C LYS A 14 -0.79 -20.11 -8.97
N ARG A 15 -0.63 -20.58 -7.73
CA ARG A 15 0.10 -19.85 -6.69
C ARG A 15 1.58 -19.76 -7.08
N VAL A 16 2.11 -18.54 -7.16
CA VAL A 16 3.50 -18.28 -7.56
C VAL A 16 4.39 -18.10 -6.34
N GLY A 17 3.88 -17.44 -5.30
CA GLY A 17 4.65 -17.18 -4.10
C GLY A 17 4.07 -16.05 -3.28
N LYS A 18 4.62 -15.84 -2.10
CA LYS A 18 4.37 -14.67 -1.25
C LYS A 18 5.42 -13.63 -1.58
N ILE A 19 5.01 -12.39 -1.82
CA ILE A 19 5.91 -11.27 -2.18
C ILE A 19 6.17 -10.31 -1.01
N LEU A 20 5.32 -10.37 0.01
CA LEU A 20 5.44 -9.57 1.21
C LEU A 20 4.80 -10.34 2.37
N ASP A 21 5.50 -10.44 3.50
CA ASP A 21 4.98 -10.98 4.75
C ASP A 21 4.72 -9.86 5.77
N HIS A 22 3.91 -10.17 6.79
CA HIS A 22 3.73 -9.32 7.97
C HIS A 22 5.07 -8.96 8.63
N MET A 23 6.02 -9.89 8.66
CA MET A 23 7.34 -9.66 9.27
C MET A 23 8.21 -8.66 8.50
N ASP A 24 7.88 -8.40 7.23
CA ASP A 24 8.58 -7.45 6.36
C ASP A 24 8.03 -6.02 6.50
N LEU A 25 6.98 -5.81 7.31
CA LEU A 25 6.31 -4.52 7.54
C LEU A 25 6.37 -4.09 9.01
N PRO A 26 7.44 -3.40 9.45
CA PRO A 26 7.60 -3.01 10.86
C PRO A 26 6.53 -2.01 11.35
N HIS A 27 5.86 -1.29 10.45
CA HIS A 27 4.79 -0.35 10.78
C HIS A 27 3.40 -0.99 10.77
N HIS A 28 3.28 -2.31 10.55
CA HIS A 28 2.02 -3.02 10.66
C HIS A 28 1.90 -3.69 12.05
N ASN A 29 0.70 -3.71 12.63
CA ASN A 29 0.45 -4.43 13.86
C ASN A 29 0.77 -5.92 13.71
N SER A 30 1.48 -6.46 14.70
CA SER A 30 1.80 -7.88 14.75
C SER A 30 0.53 -8.73 14.83
N ARG A 31 0.57 -9.95 14.29
CA ARG A 31 -0.51 -10.94 14.44
C ARG A 31 -0.77 -11.32 15.90
N GLN A 32 0.18 -11.10 16.80
CA GLN A 32 0.03 -11.32 18.24
C GLN A 32 -0.47 -10.07 18.98
N HIS A 33 -0.68 -8.96 18.27
CA HIS A 33 -1.21 -7.74 18.88
C HIS A 33 -2.62 -8.02 19.44
N PRO A 34 -2.92 -7.67 20.71
CA PRO A 34 -4.20 -7.99 21.35
C PRO A 34 -5.39 -7.34 20.63
N ASP A 35 -5.13 -6.23 19.95
CA ASP A 35 -6.08 -5.54 19.08
C ASP A 35 -5.63 -5.65 17.62
N TYR A 36 -5.35 -6.86 17.14
CA TYR A 36 -5.10 -7.11 15.72
C TYR A 36 -6.39 -6.88 14.93
N GLU A 37 -6.32 -6.13 13.83
CA GLU A 37 -7.49 -5.80 13.01
C GLU A 37 -7.58 -6.73 11.80
N TRP A 38 -6.75 -6.49 10.79
CA TRP A 38 -6.77 -7.21 9.51
C TRP A 38 -5.35 -7.42 8.98
N GLY A 39 -5.25 -8.24 7.92
CA GLY A 39 -3.99 -8.43 7.22
C GLY A 39 -3.62 -7.25 6.32
N ILE A 40 -2.54 -7.41 5.56
CA ILE A 40 -2.19 -6.52 4.46
C ILE A 40 -3.23 -6.68 3.36
N GLU A 41 -3.80 -5.57 2.88
CA GLU A 41 -4.98 -5.57 2.01
C GLU A 41 -4.83 -4.64 0.80
N GLY A 42 -5.70 -4.80 -0.20
CA GLY A 42 -5.80 -3.88 -1.32
C GLY A 42 -4.53 -3.74 -2.16
N ALA A 43 -3.76 -4.81 -2.31
CA ALA A 43 -2.48 -4.78 -3.02
C ALA A 43 -2.64 -4.48 -4.51
N GLN A 44 -1.82 -3.57 -5.01
CA GLN A 44 -1.66 -3.23 -6.42
C GLN A 44 -0.16 -3.12 -6.74
N LEU A 45 0.26 -3.78 -7.81
CA LEU A 45 1.61 -3.65 -8.36
C LEU A 45 1.58 -2.71 -9.56
N VAL A 46 2.50 -1.75 -9.59
CA VAL A 46 2.64 -0.77 -10.67
C VAL A 46 4.11 -0.61 -11.02
N GLU A 47 4.44 -0.60 -12.30
CA GLU A 47 5.81 -0.33 -12.76
C GLU A 47 6.09 1.17 -12.68
N LEU A 48 7.24 1.53 -12.09
CA LEU A 48 7.75 2.89 -12.03
C LEU A 48 8.49 3.25 -13.33
N PRO A 49 8.67 4.54 -13.66
CA PRO A 49 9.33 4.96 -14.90
C PRO A 49 10.77 4.44 -15.09
N ASP A 50 11.43 4.01 -14.01
CA ASP A 50 12.77 3.43 -14.01
C ASP A 50 12.79 1.90 -14.08
N GLY A 51 11.63 1.26 -14.24
CA GLY A 51 11.46 -0.19 -14.34
C GLY A 51 11.34 -0.93 -13.00
N ARG A 52 11.48 -0.25 -11.85
CA ARG A 52 11.20 -0.87 -10.55
C ARG A 52 9.70 -1.07 -10.35
N ILE A 53 9.35 -1.94 -9.40
CA ILE A 53 7.96 -2.26 -9.07
C ILE A 53 7.56 -1.57 -7.76
N LEU A 54 6.54 -0.73 -7.82
CA LEU A 54 5.83 -0.19 -6.68
C LEU A 54 4.71 -1.15 -6.25
N LEU A 55 4.72 -1.55 -4.99
CA LEU A 55 3.58 -2.14 -4.29
C LEU A 55 2.84 -1.05 -3.52
N ASN A 56 1.64 -0.73 -3.96
CA ASN A 56 0.65 0.05 -3.23
C ASN A 56 -0.28 -0.91 -2.47
N ALA A 57 -0.43 -0.73 -1.16
CA ALA A 57 -1.29 -1.56 -0.35
C ALA A 57 -1.76 -0.85 0.92
N THR A 58 -2.61 -1.53 1.69
CA THR A 58 -3.13 -1.06 2.97
C THR A 58 -2.58 -1.91 4.12
N CYS A 59 -2.19 -1.26 5.20
CA CYS A 59 -1.80 -1.89 6.46
C CYS A 59 -2.54 -1.23 7.64
N PHE A 60 -2.31 -1.73 8.84
CA PHE A 60 -2.86 -1.21 10.10
C PHE A 60 -1.72 -0.96 11.08
N LEU A 61 -1.59 0.27 11.58
CA LEU A 61 -0.53 0.65 12.51
C LEU A 61 -0.58 -0.16 13.82
N PRO A 62 0.54 -0.36 14.52
CA PRO A 62 0.56 -0.97 15.85
C PRO A 62 -0.20 -0.11 16.87
N ASP A 63 0.06 1.19 16.86
CA ASP A 63 -0.41 2.13 17.87
C ASP A 63 -1.63 2.94 17.41
N GLY A 64 -2.42 3.40 18.38
CA GLY A 64 -3.61 4.23 18.19
C GLY A 64 -4.92 3.51 18.51
N PRO A 65 -6.03 4.25 18.68
CA PRO A 65 -7.34 3.64 18.91
C PRO A 65 -7.86 2.94 17.66
N ARG A 66 -8.74 1.94 17.84
CA ARG A 66 -9.46 1.29 16.73
C ARG A 66 -10.14 2.33 15.84
N GLY A 67 -10.05 2.13 14.53
CA GLY A 67 -10.61 3.05 13.55
C GLY A 67 -9.78 4.31 13.30
N SER A 68 -8.52 4.33 13.74
CA SER A 68 -7.54 5.38 13.42
C SER A 68 -6.23 4.85 12.81
N ARG A 69 -6.15 3.55 12.50
CA ARG A 69 -4.88 2.84 12.24
C ARG A 69 -4.70 2.36 10.82
N GLN A 70 -5.76 2.25 10.02
CA GLN A 70 -5.65 1.88 8.62
C GLN A 70 -4.84 2.93 7.84
N ARG A 71 -3.83 2.49 7.08
CA ARG A 71 -2.93 3.35 6.28
C ARG A 71 -2.64 2.76 4.91
N VAL A 72 -2.60 3.62 3.90
CA VAL A 72 -1.90 3.36 2.63
C VAL A 72 -0.40 3.37 2.90
N PHE A 73 0.30 2.36 2.41
CA PHE A 73 1.75 2.29 2.44
C PHE A 73 2.28 1.87 1.07
N PHE A 74 3.55 2.22 0.84
CA PHE A 74 4.29 1.80 -0.35
C PHE A 74 5.45 0.86 0.01
N ALA A 75 5.79 -0.02 -0.92
CA ALA A 75 7.04 -0.77 -0.93
C ALA A 75 7.57 -0.88 -2.36
N ILE A 76 8.89 -1.02 -2.52
CA ILE A 76 9.56 -1.00 -3.83
C ILE A 76 10.43 -2.26 -3.97
N ALA A 77 10.46 -2.83 -5.17
CA ALA A 77 11.35 -3.93 -5.53
C ALA A 77 11.92 -3.73 -6.93
N ASP A 78 13.10 -4.30 -7.21
CA ASP A 78 13.67 -4.32 -8.57
C ASP A 78 12.95 -5.30 -9.50
N ARG A 79 12.21 -6.26 -8.93
CA ARG A 79 11.48 -7.31 -9.66
C ARG A 79 10.14 -7.58 -9.01
N VAL A 80 9.19 -8.09 -9.80
CA VAL A 80 7.82 -8.34 -9.33
C VAL A 80 7.76 -9.37 -8.20
N GLU A 81 8.72 -10.30 -8.14
CA GLU A 81 8.84 -11.31 -7.09
C GLU A 81 9.38 -10.77 -5.76
N GLY A 82 9.95 -9.56 -5.75
CA GLY A 82 10.62 -8.98 -4.58
C GLY A 82 12.14 -9.23 -4.55
N PRO A 83 12.80 -9.00 -3.41
CA PRO A 83 12.20 -8.57 -2.14
C PRO A 83 11.67 -7.13 -2.22
N TYR A 84 10.57 -6.87 -1.49
CA TYR A 84 10.00 -5.53 -1.39
C TYR A 84 10.53 -4.82 -0.15
N LEU A 85 11.14 -3.65 -0.35
CA LEU A 85 11.57 -2.75 0.70
C LEU A 85 10.47 -1.73 0.97
N THR A 86 10.01 -1.63 2.21
CA THR A 86 8.94 -0.67 2.52
C THR A 86 9.43 0.76 2.59
N VAL A 87 8.64 1.67 2.03
CA VAL A 87 8.78 3.12 2.14
C VAL A 87 7.95 3.65 3.33
N GLY A 88 7.09 2.80 3.91
CA GLY A 88 6.23 3.12 5.05
C GLY A 88 4.87 3.66 4.65
N PRO A 89 4.04 4.04 5.65
CA PRO A 89 2.80 4.77 5.43
C PRO A 89 3.09 6.08 4.68
N VAL A 90 2.38 6.35 3.60
CA VAL A 90 2.66 7.49 2.71
C VAL A 90 1.65 8.62 2.85
N LEU A 91 0.66 8.46 3.72
CA LEU A 91 -0.38 9.45 3.99
C LEU A 91 -0.64 9.57 5.49
N ASP A 92 -0.51 10.80 6.00
CA ASP A 92 -1.03 11.19 7.31
C ASP A 92 -2.42 11.83 7.14
N PRO A 93 -3.48 11.35 7.82
CA PRO A 93 -4.76 12.04 7.84
C PRO A 93 -4.71 13.46 8.44
N GLY A 94 -3.67 13.80 9.23
CA GLY A 94 -3.45 15.11 9.88
C GLY A 94 -4.30 15.33 11.14
N GLU A 95 -5.22 14.41 11.43
CA GLU A 95 -6.12 14.36 12.57
C GLU A 95 -6.52 12.89 12.80
N PRO A 96 -7.18 12.54 13.92
CA PRO A 96 -7.65 11.17 14.14
C PRO A 96 -8.48 10.65 12.96
N GLY A 97 -8.01 9.57 12.34
CA GLY A 97 -8.60 9.07 11.10
C GLY A 97 -7.78 7.99 10.40
N GLU A 98 -8.26 7.61 9.23
CA GLU A 98 -7.73 6.50 8.45
C GLU A 98 -7.67 6.83 6.97
N ASN A 99 -6.77 6.14 6.28
CA ASN A 99 -6.72 6.10 4.81
C ASN A 99 -6.37 4.68 4.35
N GLY A 100 -6.83 4.26 3.18
CA GLY A 100 -6.58 2.91 2.68
C GLY A 100 -7.25 2.67 1.33
N HIS A 101 -7.29 1.40 0.91
CA HIS A 101 -7.92 0.92 -0.33
C HIS A 101 -7.68 1.86 -1.51
N SER A 102 -6.41 2.17 -1.73
CA SER A 102 -5.97 3.10 -2.76
C SER A 102 -5.73 2.42 -4.10
N THR A 103 -5.72 3.23 -5.15
CA THR A 103 -5.12 2.91 -6.44
C THR A 103 -4.09 3.96 -6.81
N VAL A 104 -2.99 3.51 -7.42
CA VAL A 104 -1.96 4.35 -8.02
C VAL A 104 -2.11 4.35 -9.53
N VAL A 105 -1.97 5.53 -10.12
CA VAL A 105 -1.83 5.75 -11.56
C VAL A 105 -0.53 6.52 -11.79
N ILE A 106 0.31 6.03 -12.70
CA ILE A 106 1.53 6.72 -13.14
C ILE A 106 1.27 7.32 -14.51
N GLU A 107 1.51 8.62 -14.65
CA GLU A 107 1.43 9.33 -15.92
C GLU A 107 2.72 10.14 -16.13
N GLY A 108 3.54 9.70 -17.08
CA GLY A 108 4.89 10.25 -17.27
C GLY A 108 5.73 10.11 -15.99
N SER A 109 6.02 11.25 -15.36
CA SER A 109 6.79 11.33 -14.12
C SER A 109 5.96 11.63 -12.88
N GLN A 110 4.63 11.60 -12.99
CA GLN A 110 3.74 11.89 -11.89
C GLN A 110 3.09 10.61 -11.37
N LEU A 111 3.16 10.43 -10.06
CA LEU A 111 2.36 9.46 -9.34
C LEU A 111 1.09 10.15 -8.83
N MET A 112 -0.07 9.61 -9.20
CA MET A 112 -1.36 9.99 -8.63
C MET A 112 -1.90 8.84 -7.79
N LEU A 113 -2.26 9.14 -6.55
CA LEU A 113 -2.87 8.21 -5.60
C LEU A 113 -4.32 8.61 -5.37
N PHE A 114 -5.27 7.75 -5.73
CA PHE A 114 -6.67 7.88 -5.37
C PHE A 114 -6.97 6.92 -4.22
N TYR A 115 -7.54 7.41 -3.12
CA TYR A 115 -7.69 6.63 -1.89
C TYR A 115 -8.98 6.97 -1.16
N GLN A 116 -9.44 6.06 -0.29
CA GLN A 116 -10.49 6.38 0.68
C GLN A 116 -9.88 6.90 1.98
N CYS A 117 -10.55 7.84 2.63
CA CYS A 117 -10.20 8.32 3.96
C CYS A 117 -11.43 8.62 4.80
N ARG A 118 -11.25 8.57 6.12
CA ARG A 118 -12.22 9.06 7.10
C ARG A 118 -11.48 9.82 8.18
N ARG A 119 -12.06 10.92 8.66
CA ARG A 119 -11.42 11.82 9.61
C ARG A 119 -12.43 12.28 10.66
N GLU A 120 -11.93 12.71 11.82
CA GLU A 120 -12.76 13.23 12.90
C GLU A 120 -13.59 14.45 12.44
N ALA A 121 -12.99 15.42 11.74
CA ALA A 121 -13.72 16.58 11.18
C ALA A 121 -14.88 16.20 10.23
N THR A 122 -14.88 14.99 9.68
CA THR A 122 -15.96 14.48 8.82
C THR A 122 -16.93 13.54 9.55
N ASN A 123 -16.89 13.52 10.88
CA ASN A 123 -17.58 12.55 11.74
C ASN A 123 -17.33 11.12 11.27
N HIS A 124 -16.09 10.82 10.90
CA HIS A 124 -15.61 9.54 10.37
C HIS A 124 -16.38 9.00 9.15
N ARG A 125 -17.09 9.86 8.40
CA ARG A 125 -17.67 9.46 7.11
C ARG A 125 -16.58 9.23 6.08
N TRP A 126 -16.64 8.10 5.38
CA TRP A 126 -15.76 7.78 4.27
C TRP A 126 -15.91 8.79 3.13
N ARG A 127 -14.76 9.24 2.62
CA ARG A 127 -14.61 10.15 1.49
C ARG A 127 -13.47 9.67 0.62
N TYR A 128 -13.41 10.17 -0.60
CA TYR A 128 -12.26 9.96 -1.47
C TYR A 128 -11.29 11.14 -1.39
N GLY A 129 -10.01 10.84 -1.53
CA GLY A 129 -8.92 11.80 -1.65
C GLY A 129 -8.06 11.52 -2.87
N ILE A 130 -7.35 12.55 -3.32
CA ILE A 130 -6.33 12.45 -4.35
C ILE A 130 -5.05 13.07 -3.80
N ALA A 131 -3.95 12.34 -3.86
CA ALA A 131 -2.61 12.85 -3.60
C ALA A 131 -1.76 12.72 -4.87
N LYS A 132 -0.79 13.62 -5.05
CA LYS A 132 0.10 13.64 -6.19
C LYS A 132 1.54 13.81 -5.72
N CYS A 133 2.46 13.15 -6.39
CA CYS A 133 3.89 13.28 -6.14
C CYS A 133 4.64 13.24 -7.48
N ASP A 134 5.64 14.10 -7.63
CA ASP A 134 6.56 14.01 -8.76
C ASP A 134 7.64 12.97 -8.46
N LEU A 135 7.86 12.06 -9.41
CA LEU A 135 8.88 11.02 -9.34
C LEU A 135 10.26 11.51 -9.79
N HIS A 136 10.35 12.77 -10.26
CA HIS A 136 11.60 13.42 -10.62
C HIS A 136 12.27 14.03 -9.37
N GLY A 137 13.26 13.33 -8.82
CA GLY A 137 14.05 13.79 -7.68
C GLY A 137 14.38 12.66 -6.71
N GLU A 138 15.33 12.89 -5.82
CA GLU A 138 15.98 11.97 -4.87
C GLU A 138 15.05 11.14 -3.94
N VAL A 139 13.73 11.25 -4.09
CA VAL A 139 12.72 10.56 -3.26
C VAL A 139 12.78 9.05 -3.43
N LEU A 140 13.22 8.53 -4.58
CA LEU A 140 13.38 7.09 -4.81
C LEU A 140 14.83 6.59 -4.70
N SER A 141 15.82 7.48 -4.53
CA SER A 141 17.24 7.11 -4.35
C SER A 141 17.58 6.75 -2.91
N GLN A 142 16.66 6.93 -1.96
CA GLN A 142 16.85 6.57 -0.55
C GLN A 142 16.43 5.12 -0.21
N VAL A 143 16.03 4.33 -1.22
CA VAL A 143 15.59 2.93 -1.06
C VAL A 143 16.59 1.95 -1.73
N ALA A 144 17.81 2.42 -2.04
CA ALA A 144 18.91 1.59 -2.56
C ALA A 144 19.88 1.18 -1.45
#